data_AF-A0A0H5RU91-F1
#
_entry.id   AF-A0A0H5RU91-F1
#
_cell.length_a   1.000
_cell.length_b   1.000
_cell.length_c   1.000
_cell.angle_alpha   90.00
_cell.angle_beta   90.00
_cell.angle_gamma   90.00
#
_symmetry.space_group_name_H-M   'P 1'
#
loop_
_entity.id
_entity.type
_entity.pdbx_description
1 polymer ?
#
loop_
_entity_poly.entity_id
_entity_poly.type
_entity_poly.pdbx_seq_one_letter_code
_entity_poly.pdbx_strand_id
1 'polypeptide(L)'
;MFTLENVATAAYVVAALLFILALAGLSKHETSRAGNTFGIVGMAVALVATIALAFEHKIEPLGLALLVGAMIVGAAIGLWRAKVVEMTGMPELIALLHSFVGLAAVLVGWNGYLHVEGDAAGAEAAALARDGMLGIHSAEVFIGVFIGAVTFTGSIVANLKLSARMKSAPLMLPGKNFLNIGALVVFAALTVWFVIEPHLWLLIVVTVLALLLGWHLVASIGGGDMPVVVSMLNSYSGWAAAASGFLLGNDLLIITGALVGSSGAYLSYIMCKAMNRSFISVIAGGFGIEAGPAEDKDYGEHREINAEGAAELLAHADSVIITPGYGMAVAQAQYGVADLTRKLRERGVNVRFGIHPVAGRLPGHMNVLLAEAKVPYDIVLEMDEINDDFDGTSVVLVIGANDTVNPAAAEDPGSPIAGMPVLTVWNADHVIVFKRSMASGYAGVQNPLFFRENTQMLFGDARDRVNDILAALPVAEHV
;
A
#
# COMPACT_ATOMS: atom_id res chain seq x y z
N MET A 1 -9.87 39.43 -22.09
CA MET A 1 -9.81 40.08 -20.77
C MET A 1 -9.62 38.96 -19.76
N PHE A 2 -8.58 38.98 -18.93
CA PHE A 2 -8.34 37.91 -17.94
C PHE A 2 -9.36 38.03 -16.81
N THR A 3 -10.37 37.16 -16.78
CA THR A 3 -11.25 36.97 -15.61
C THR A 3 -10.53 36.09 -14.58
N LEU A 4 -10.91 36.19 -13.30
CA LEU A 4 -10.30 35.36 -12.27
C LEU A 4 -10.62 33.87 -12.49
N GLU A 5 -11.81 33.54 -13.01
CA GLU A 5 -12.14 32.20 -13.54
C GLU A 5 -11.08 31.66 -14.51
N ASN A 6 -10.73 32.43 -15.55
CA ASN A 6 -9.72 32.00 -16.53
C ASN A 6 -8.33 31.82 -15.90
N VAL A 7 -7.99 32.65 -14.90
CA VAL A 7 -6.73 32.53 -14.15
C VAL A 7 -6.75 31.27 -13.27
N ALA A 8 -7.87 30.97 -12.62
CA ALA A 8 -8.02 29.78 -11.79
C ALA A 8 -7.97 28.50 -12.63
N THR A 9 -8.63 28.47 -13.79
CA THR A 9 -8.53 27.35 -14.74
C THR A 9 -7.09 27.14 -15.20
N ALA A 10 -6.36 28.21 -15.55
CA ALA A 10 -4.94 28.10 -15.88
C ALA A 10 -4.09 27.58 -14.70
N ALA A 11 -4.38 28.05 -13.47
CA ALA A 11 -3.71 27.58 -12.26
C ALA A 11 -3.99 26.09 -11.99
N TYR A 12 -5.20 25.60 -12.27
CA TYR A 12 -5.55 24.18 -12.19
C TYR A 12 -4.79 23.33 -13.20
N VAL A 13 -4.62 23.79 -14.44
CA VAL A 13 -3.76 23.10 -15.43
C VAL A 13 -2.30 23.06 -14.95
N VAL A 14 -1.78 24.16 -14.43
CA VAL A 14 -0.41 24.20 -13.87
C VAL A 14 -0.27 23.25 -12.68
N ALA A 15 -1.22 23.25 -11.76
CA ALA A 15 -1.24 22.32 -10.62
C ALA A 15 -1.29 20.85 -11.08
N ALA A 16 -2.10 20.54 -12.09
CA ALA A 16 -2.18 19.20 -12.65
C ALA A 16 -0.84 18.75 -13.25
N LEU A 17 -0.16 19.61 -14.01
CA LEU A 17 1.19 19.34 -14.53
C LEU A 17 2.20 19.13 -13.41
N LEU A 18 2.14 19.93 -12.34
CA LEU A 18 2.99 19.76 -11.17
C LEU A 18 2.76 18.43 -10.46
N PHE A 19 1.52 17.94 -10.37
CA PHE A 19 1.24 16.60 -9.82
C PHE A 19 1.78 15.47 -10.72
N ILE A 20 1.73 15.62 -12.04
CA ILE A 20 2.37 14.67 -12.97
C ILE A 20 3.89 14.67 -12.76
N LEU A 21 4.51 15.84 -12.67
CA LEU A 21 5.94 15.98 -12.38
C LEU A 21 6.31 15.47 -10.99
N ALA A 22 5.40 15.55 -10.02
CA ALA A 22 5.60 14.99 -8.69
C ALA A 22 5.76 13.46 -8.76
N LEU A 23 4.84 12.77 -9.45
CA LEU A 23 4.96 11.31 -9.64
C LEU A 23 6.18 10.93 -10.47
N ALA A 24 6.46 11.66 -11.55
CA ALA A 24 7.65 11.42 -12.37
C ALA A 24 8.93 11.58 -11.53
N GLY A 25 9.01 12.63 -10.71
CA GLY A 25 10.15 12.87 -9.82
C GLY A 25 10.29 11.80 -8.72
N LEU A 26 9.19 11.21 -8.25
CA LEU A 26 9.20 10.13 -7.25
C LEU A 26 9.63 8.77 -7.82
N SER A 27 9.67 8.61 -9.14
CA SER A 27 10.07 7.35 -9.78
C SER A 27 11.57 7.02 -9.65
N LYS A 28 12.39 8.00 -9.25
CA LYS A 28 13.84 7.84 -9.07
C LYS A 28 14.30 8.48 -7.76
N HIS A 29 15.23 7.86 -7.07
CA HIS A 29 15.67 8.33 -5.76
C HIS A 29 16.36 9.70 -5.85
N GLU A 30 17.10 9.97 -6.92
CA GLU A 30 17.83 11.24 -7.15
C GLU A 30 16.87 12.43 -7.31
N THR A 31 15.72 12.20 -7.95
CA THR A 31 14.72 13.24 -8.21
C THR A 31 13.60 13.28 -7.18
N SER A 32 13.57 12.33 -6.23
CA SER A 32 12.49 12.18 -5.24
C SER A 32 12.17 13.46 -4.47
N ARG A 33 13.19 14.22 -4.06
CA ARG A 33 13.03 15.51 -3.37
C ARG A 33 12.40 16.60 -4.26
N ALA A 34 12.78 16.64 -5.53
CA ALA A 34 12.18 17.56 -6.50
C ALA A 34 10.72 17.17 -6.77
N GLY A 35 10.45 15.86 -6.92
CA GLY A 35 9.09 15.32 -7.04
C GLY A 35 8.19 15.75 -5.89
N ASN A 36 8.64 15.59 -4.65
CA ASN A 36 7.89 16.04 -3.47
C ASN A 36 7.64 17.56 -3.48
N THR A 37 8.64 18.35 -3.89
CA THR A 37 8.49 19.81 -4.02
C THR A 37 7.42 20.17 -5.05
N PHE A 38 7.39 19.51 -6.22
CA PHE A 38 6.34 19.74 -7.21
C PHE A 38 4.94 19.45 -6.66
N GLY A 39 4.78 18.38 -5.87
CA GLY A 39 3.51 18.06 -5.21
C GLY A 39 3.07 19.15 -4.23
N ILE A 40 3.99 19.66 -3.41
CA ILE A 40 3.71 20.75 -2.46
C ILE A 40 3.28 22.02 -3.20
N VAL A 41 4.03 22.42 -4.22
CA VAL A 41 3.72 23.63 -5.01
C VAL A 41 2.40 23.46 -5.77
N GLY A 42 2.16 22.29 -6.37
CA GLY A 42 0.91 21.99 -7.08
C GLY A 42 -0.32 22.11 -6.17
N MET A 43 -0.25 21.52 -4.96
CA MET A 43 -1.32 21.64 -3.98
C MET A 43 -1.53 23.08 -3.50
N ALA A 44 -0.45 23.83 -3.26
CA ALA A 44 -0.55 25.23 -2.87
C ALA A 44 -1.22 26.09 -3.94
N VAL A 45 -0.83 25.91 -5.22
CA VAL A 45 -1.44 26.62 -6.36
C VAL A 45 -2.94 26.29 -6.47
N ALA A 46 -3.30 25.02 -6.37
CA ALA A 46 -4.69 24.56 -6.44
C ALA A 46 -5.56 25.16 -5.32
N LEU A 47 -5.08 25.14 -4.08
CA LEU A 47 -5.80 25.69 -2.94
C LEU A 47 -5.96 27.21 -3.04
N VAL A 48 -4.90 27.93 -3.41
CA VAL A 48 -4.96 29.39 -3.58
C VAL A 48 -5.96 29.77 -4.67
N ALA A 49 -5.94 29.09 -5.82
CA ALA A 49 -6.90 29.33 -6.90
C ALA A 49 -8.34 29.08 -6.45
N THR A 50 -8.60 27.98 -5.75
CA THR A 50 -9.94 27.60 -5.27
C THR A 50 -10.46 28.59 -4.22
N ILE A 51 -9.61 29.02 -3.28
CA ILE A 51 -9.98 30.02 -2.28
C ILE A 51 -10.25 31.37 -2.95
N ALA A 52 -9.46 31.77 -3.94
CA ALA A 52 -9.68 33.01 -4.68
C ALA A 52 -11.03 33.00 -5.40
N LEU A 53 -11.39 31.89 -6.06
CA LEU A 53 -12.72 31.70 -6.66
C LEU A 53 -13.83 31.76 -5.62
N ALA A 54 -13.65 31.17 -4.43
CA ALA A 54 -14.65 31.24 -3.38
C ALA A 54 -14.92 32.69 -2.94
N PHE A 55 -13.89 33.52 -2.86
CA PHE A 55 -14.04 34.95 -2.57
C PHE A 55 -14.75 35.72 -3.70
N GLU A 56 -14.45 35.43 -4.96
CA GLU A 56 -15.12 36.05 -6.12
C GLU A 56 -16.62 35.70 -6.14
N HIS A 57 -16.95 34.45 -5.84
CA HIS A 57 -18.34 33.97 -5.67
C HIS A 57 -18.99 34.46 -4.37
N LYS A 58 -18.36 35.39 -3.63
CA LYS A 58 -18.89 36.03 -2.42
C LYS A 58 -19.29 35.01 -1.35
N ILE A 59 -18.40 34.05 -1.07
CA ILE A 59 -18.56 33.11 0.04
C ILE A 59 -19.02 33.83 1.32
N GLU A 60 -20.05 33.28 1.96
CA GLU A 60 -20.59 33.84 3.19
C GLU A 60 -19.56 33.83 4.32
N PRO A 61 -19.56 34.83 5.24
CA PRO A 61 -18.60 34.90 6.33
C PRO A 61 -18.56 33.63 7.20
N LEU A 62 -19.73 33.01 7.41
CA LEU A 62 -19.83 31.74 8.15
C LEU A 62 -19.19 30.60 7.36
N GLY A 63 -19.48 30.49 6.05
CA GLY A 63 -18.88 29.48 5.17
C GLY A 63 -17.36 29.60 5.12
N LEU A 64 -16.84 30.81 5.01
CA LEU A 64 -15.40 31.07 5.05
C LEU A 64 -14.78 30.67 6.40
N ALA A 65 -15.44 31.02 7.52
CA ALA A 65 -14.97 30.65 8.85
C ALA A 65 -14.92 29.13 9.04
N LEU A 66 -15.94 28.40 8.56
CA LEU A 66 -15.99 26.94 8.60
C LEU A 66 -14.90 26.32 7.72
N LEU A 67 -14.69 26.83 6.51
CA LEU A 67 -13.65 26.36 5.59
C LEU A 67 -12.25 26.53 6.19
N VAL A 68 -11.93 27.72 6.70
CA VAL A 68 -10.62 27.98 7.33
C VAL A 68 -10.44 27.17 8.60
N GLY A 69 -11.47 27.08 9.45
CA GLY A 69 -11.45 26.28 10.67
C GLY A 69 -11.19 24.80 10.40
N ALA A 70 -11.91 24.22 9.44
CA ALA A 70 -11.73 22.82 9.04
C ALA A 70 -10.34 22.55 8.46
N MET A 71 -9.81 23.45 7.62
CA MET A 71 -8.45 23.33 7.08
C MET A 71 -7.39 23.37 8.18
N ILE A 72 -7.50 24.30 9.14
CA ILE A 72 -6.57 24.41 10.26
C ILE A 72 -6.59 23.14 11.12
N VAL A 73 -7.77 22.65 11.47
CA VAL A 73 -7.92 21.42 12.27
C VAL A 73 -7.35 20.22 11.52
N GLY A 74 -7.69 20.07 10.24
CA GLY A 74 -7.17 19.00 9.39
C GLY A 74 -5.65 19.03 9.27
N ALA A 75 -5.07 20.21 9.01
CA ALA A 75 -3.63 20.41 8.91
C ALA A 75 -2.93 20.11 10.25
N ALA A 76 -3.48 20.57 11.38
CA ALA A 76 -2.91 20.32 12.70
C ALA A 76 -2.87 18.82 13.04
N ILE A 77 -3.97 18.10 12.81
CA ILE A 77 -4.05 16.65 13.03
C ILE A 77 -3.11 15.92 12.07
N GLY A 78 -3.10 16.29 10.79
CA GLY A 78 -2.24 15.70 9.77
C GLY A 78 -0.76 15.84 10.09
N LEU A 79 -0.30 17.05 10.43
CA LEU A 79 1.09 17.32 10.81
C LEU A 79 1.49 16.59 12.09
N TRP A 80 0.59 16.53 13.08
CA TRP A 80 0.85 15.78 14.30
C TRP A 80 1.02 14.28 14.03
N ARG A 81 0.09 13.67 13.28
CA ARG A 81 0.16 12.24 12.93
C ARG A 81 1.37 11.90 12.08
N ALA A 82 1.71 12.74 11.10
CA ALA A 82 2.88 12.55 10.25
C ALA A 82 4.21 12.62 11.04
N LYS A 83 4.27 13.39 12.13
CA LYS A 83 5.47 13.52 12.96
C LYS A 83 5.69 12.37 13.93
N VAL A 84 4.62 11.70 14.37
CA VAL A 84 4.66 10.72 15.47
C VAL A 84 4.56 9.27 14.98
N VAL A 85 4.09 9.04 13.75
CA VAL A 85 3.97 7.68 13.20
C VAL A 85 5.35 7.04 12.99
N GLU A 86 5.49 5.79 13.44
CA GLU A 86 6.68 4.97 13.17
C GLU A 86 6.63 4.40 11.74
N MET A 87 7.78 4.19 11.11
CA MET A 87 7.85 3.68 9.73
C MET A 87 7.20 2.29 9.57
N THR A 88 7.20 1.47 10.62
CA THR A 88 6.49 0.18 10.66
C THR A 88 4.97 0.33 10.63
N GLY A 89 4.44 1.42 11.15
CA GLY A 89 3.01 1.80 11.15
C GLY A 89 2.59 2.61 9.93
N MET A 90 3.48 2.80 8.95
CA MET A 90 3.15 3.52 7.72
C MET A 90 1.99 2.87 6.93
N PRO A 91 1.89 1.52 6.79
CA PRO A 91 0.83 0.90 6.00
C PRO A 91 -0.57 1.17 6.55
N GLU A 92 -0.75 1.11 7.87
CA GLU A 92 -2.04 1.37 8.51
C GLU A 92 -2.42 2.85 8.46
N LEU A 93 -1.44 3.77 8.53
CA LEU A 93 -1.71 5.20 8.37
C LEU A 93 -2.16 5.53 6.95
N ILE A 94 -1.49 4.96 5.93
CA ILE A 94 -1.89 5.14 4.52
C ILE A 94 -3.32 4.62 4.30
N ALA A 95 -3.63 3.43 4.80
CA ALA A 95 -4.99 2.90 4.77
C ALA A 95 -5.98 3.89 5.40
N LEU A 96 -5.69 4.44 6.57
CA LEU A 96 -6.55 5.42 7.22
C LEU A 96 -6.72 6.71 6.40
N LEU A 97 -5.67 7.20 5.75
CA LEU A 97 -5.74 8.41 4.93
C LEU A 97 -6.69 8.26 3.73
N HIS A 98 -6.74 7.09 3.08
CA HIS A 98 -7.71 6.82 2.01
C HIS A 98 -9.15 6.89 2.51
N SER A 99 -9.40 6.58 3.79
CA SER A 99 -10.74 6.70 4.37
C SER A 99 -11.24 8.15 4.34
N PHE A 100 -10.38 9.12 4.64
CA PHE A 100 -10.74 10.54 4.59
C PHE A 100 -11.05 11.02 3.16
N VAL A 101 -10.34 10.49 2.16
CA VAL A 101 -10.65 10.79 0.74
C VAL A 101 -12.01 10.23 0.36
N GLY A 102 -12.30 8.97 0.74
CA GLY A 102 -13.60 8.35 0.49
C GLY A 102 -14.74 9.10 1.17
N LEU A 103 -14.56 9.50 2.45
CA LEU A 103 -15.56 10.29 3.18
C LEU A 103 -15.77 11.68 2.55
N ALA A 104 -14.70 12.35 2.11
CA ALA A 104 -14.80 13.63 1.42
C ALA A 104 -15.62 13.49 0.12
N ALA A 105 -15.38 12.45 -0.69
CA ALA A 105 -16.16 12.19 -1.89
C ALA A 105 -17.65 11.91 -1.59
N VAL A 106 -17.96 11.19 -0.50
CA VAL A 106 -19.35 11.00 -0.05
C VAL A 106 -19.99 12.33 0.30
N LEU A 107 -19.31 13.18 1.09
CA LEU A 107 -19.84 14.48 1.49
C LEU A 107 -20.03 15.42 0.29
N VAL A 108 -19.10 15.40 -0.67
CA VAL A 108 -19.21 16.15 -1.93
C VAL A 108 -20.39 15.67 -2.77
N GLY A 109 -20.58 14.35 -2.91
CA GLY A 109 -21.74 13.79 -3.62
C GLY A 109 -23.07 14.14 -2.96
N TRP A 110 -23.15 14.05 -1.62
CA TRP A 110 -24.32 14.50 -0.87
C TRP A 110 -24.59 16.00 -1.04
N ASN A 111 -23.54 16.82 -1.04
CA ASN A 111 -23.69 18.25 -1.31
C ASN A 111 -24.20 18.51 -2.74
N GLY A 112 -23.68 17.78 -3.73
CA GLY A 112 -24.12 17.86 -5.13
C GLY A 112 -25.59 17.48 -5.31
N TYR A 113 -26.06 16.45 -4.59
CA TYR A 113 -27.49 16.11 -4.54
C TYR A 113 -28.33 17.26 -4.00
N LEU A 114 -27.94 17.85 -2.86
CA LEU A 114 -28.74 18.87 -2.19
C LEU A 114 -28.88 20.16 -3.03
N HIS A 115 -27.89 20.50 -3.85
CA HIS A 115 -27.90 21.69 -4.69
C HIS A 115 -28.66 21.51 -6.01
N VAL A 116 -28.78 20.28 -6.51
CA VAL A 116 -29.37 20.00 -7.83
C VAL A 116 -30.70 19.26 -7.70
N GLU A 117 -30.69 17.99 -7.28
CA GLU A 117 -31.92 17.20 -7.19
C GLU A 117 -32.76 17.54 -5.96
N GLY A 118 -32.12 17.91 -4.85
CA GLY A 118 -32.77 18.37 -3.62
C GLY A 118 -33.40 19.76 -3.74
N ASP A 119 -32.88 20.59 -4.66
CA ASP A 119 -33.43 21.90 -5.02
C ASP A 119 -33.68 21.97 -6.54
N ALA A 120 -34.64 21.17 -7.03
CA ALA A 120 -34.95 21.07 -8.45
C ALA A 120 -35.41 22.41 -9.09
N ALA A 121 -35.78 23.41 -8.28
CA ALA A 121 -36.11 24.76 -8.74
C ALA A 121 -34.92 25.74 -8.71
N GLY A 122 -33.76 25.29 -8.21
CA GLY A 122 -32.54 26.05 -8.06
C GLY A 122 -31.90 26.41 -9.41
N ALA A 123 -30.98 27.38 -9.36
CA ALA A 123 -30.31 27.89 -10.56
C ALA A 123 -29.41 26.85 -11.24
N GLU A 124 -28.75 25.99 -10.47
CA GLU A 124 -27.87 24.92 -10.98
C GLU A 124 -28.69 23.81 -11.65
N ALA A 125 -29.77 23.35 -11.01
CA ALA A 125 -30.71 22.40 -11.60
C ALA A 125 -31.29 22.93 -12.93
N ALA A 126 -31.68 24.20 -12.98
CA ALA A 126 -32.17 24.84 -14.20
C ALA A 126 -31.09 24.99 -15.29
N ALA A 127 -29.82 25.18 -14.93
CA ALA A 127 -28.71 25.19 -15.90
C ALA A 127 -28.48 23.79 -16.50
N LEU A 128 -28.33 22.78 -15.66
CA LEU A 128 -28.15 21.39 -16.09
C LEU A 128 -29.34 20.87 -16.90
N ALA A 129 -30.57 21.29 -16.55
CA ALA A 129 -31.77 20.94 -17.31
C ALA A 129 -31.74 21.49 -18.74
N ARG A 130 -31.29 22.74 -18.92
CA ARG A 130 -31.16 23.38 -20.24
C ARG A 130 -30.15 22.67 -21.12
N ASP A 131 -29.07 22.18 -20.52
CA ASP A 131 -27.99 21.47 -21.22
C ASP A 131 -28.26 19.96 -21.38
N GLY A 132 -29.38 19.46 -20.85
CA GLY A 132 -29.74 18.03 -20.89
C GLY A 132 -28.84 17.14 -20.03
N MET A 133 -28.18 17.71 -19.01
CA MET A 133 -27.15 17.05 -18.20
C MET A 133 -27.66 16.54 -16.84
N LEU A 134 -28.92 16.78 -16.48
CA LEU A 134 -29.48 16.36 -15.17
C LEU A 134 -29.25 14.87 -14.87
N GLY A 135 -29.56 13.99 -15.82
CA GLY A 135 -29.38 12.55 -15.61
C GLY A 135 -27.91 12.13 -15.49
N ILE A 136 -26.98 12.88 -16.11
CA ILE A 136 -25.54 12.67 -15.99
C ILE A 136 -25.09 13.06 -14.58
N HIS A 137 -25.50 14.25 -14.11
CA HIS A 137 -25.21 14.72 -12.75
C HIS A 137 -25.73 13.75 -11.69
N SER A 138 -26.98 13.26 -11.83
CA SER A 138 -27.54 12.26 -10.92
C SER A 138 -26.74 10.97 -10.90
N ALA A 139 -26.24 10.51 -12.06
CA ALA A 139 -25.37 9.35 -12.13
C ALA A 139 -24.01 9.60 -11.44
N GLU A 140 -23.41 10.77 -11.65
CA GLU A 140 -22.13 11.16 -11.05
C GLU A 140 -22.22 11.23 -9.51
N VAL A 141 -23.30 11.83 -8.98
CA VAL A 141 -23.60 11.82 -7.54
C VAL A 141 -23.63 10.39 -7.01
N PHE A 142 -24.42 9.53 -7.64
CA PHE A 142 -24.69 8.19 -7.14
C PHE A 142 -23.45 7.28 -7.19
N ILE A 143 -22.71 7.34 -8.30
CA ILE A 143 -21.46 6.59 -8.50
C ILE A 143 -20.37 7.11 -7.56
N GLY A 144 -20.22 8.44 -7.45
CA GLY A 144 -19.24 9.07 -6.58
C GLY A 144 -19.43 8.71 -5.11
N VAL A 145 -20.68 8.77 -4.61
CA VAL A 145 -21.02 8.36 -3.25
C VAL A 145 -20.76 6.87 -3.02
N PHE A 146 -21.11 6.01 -3.98
CA PHE A 146 -20.86 4.58 -3.87
C PHE A 146 -19.36 4.26 -3.75
N ILE A 147 -18.52 4.77 -4.67
CA ILE A 147 -17.07 4.53 -4.64
C ILE A 147 -16.46 5.12 -3.37
N GLY A 148 -16.86 6.34 -2.98
CA GLY A 148 -16.38 7.00 -1.76
C GLY A 148 -16.70 6.21 -0.49
N ALA A 149 -17.93 5.72 -0.34
CA ALA A 149 -18.38 4.98 0.84
C ALA A 149 -17.74 3.58 0.95
N VAL A 150 -17.58 2.87 -0.19
CA VAL A 150 -16.81 1.61 -0.24
C VAL A 150 -15.37 1.86 0.20
N THR A 151 -14.74 2.94 -0.32
CA THR A 151 -13.37 3.31 0.02
C THR A 151 -13.25 3.66 1.50
N PHE A 152 -14.18 4.43 2.05
CA PHE A 152 -14.18 4.86 3.45
C PHE A 152 -14.15 3.67 4.42
N THR A 153 -15.14 2.78 4.31
CA THR A 153 -15.27 1.64 5.22
C THR A 153 -14.23 0.56 4.97
N GLY A 154 -13.89 0.28 3.70
CA GLY A 154 -12.83 -0.65 3.36
C GLY A 154 -11.48 -0.23 3.94
N SER A 155 -11.17 1.07 3.86
CA SER A 155 -9.96 1.67 4.42
C SER A 155 -9.88 1.60 5.94
N ILE A 156 -11.01 1.80 6.63
CA ILE A 156 -11.09 1.61 8.09
C ILE A 156 -10.79 0.15 8.45
N VAL A 157 -11.40 -0.82 7.75
CA VAL A 157 -11.16 -2.24 8.03
C VAL A 157 -9.70 -2.62 7.76
N ALA A 158 -9.11 -2.13 6.66
CA ALA A 158 -7.70 -2.34 6.36
C ALA A 158 -6.78 -1.78 7.46
N ASN A 159 -7.05 -0.56 7.94
CA ASN A 159 -6.33 0.05 9.07
C ASN A 159 -6.44 -0.82 10.34
N LEU A 160 -7.64 -1.26 10.69
CA LEU A 160 -7.89 -2.06 11.89
C LEU A 160 -7.19 -3.43 11.83
N LYS A 161 -7.13 -4.06 10.65
CA LYS A 161 -6.40 -5.32 10.45
C LYS A 161 -4.89 -5.13 10.52
N LEU A 162 -4.35 -4.11 9.87
CA LEU A 162 -2.90 -3.83 9.87
C LEU A 162 -2.38 -3.45 11.26
N SER A 163 -3.18 -2.70 12.03
CA SER A 163 -2.91 -2.32 13.43
C SER A 163 -3.20 -3.42 14.45
N ALA A 164 -3.55 -4.63 13.99
CA ALA A 164 -3.90 -5.78 14.83
C ALA A 164 -5.07 -5.51 15.83
N ARG A 165 -5.88 -4.48 15.58
CA ARG A 165 -7.12 -4.20 16.34
C ARG A 165 -8.30 -5.04 15.88
N MET A 166 -8.20 -5.64 14.70
CA MET A 166 -9.12 -6.63 14.14
C MET A 166 -8.36 -7.91 13.79
N LYS A 167 -9.03 -9.06 13.88
CA LYS A 167 -8.46 -10.35 13.48
C LYS A 167 -8.00 -10.31 12.01
N SER A 168 -6.78 -10.76 11.76
CA SER A 168 -6.20 -10.85 10.41
C SER A 168 -6.80 -11.98 9.56
N ALA A 169 -7.51 -12.93 10.17
CA ALA A 169 -8.17 -14.01 9.45
C ALA A 169 -9.31 -13.46 8.57
N PRO A 170 -9.52 -13.99 7.36
CA PRO A 170 -10.61 -13.58 6.49
C PRO A 170 -11.97 -13.92 7.14
N LEU A 171 -12.91 -12.98 7.11
CA LEU A 171 -14.29 -13.23 7.51
C LEU A 171 -15.00 -14.08 6.44
N MET A 172 -15.51 -15.24 6.83
CA MET A 172 -16.18 -16.17 5.91
C MET A 172 -17.68 -16.20 6.20
N LEU A 173 -18.44 -15.28 5.58
CA LEU A 173 -19.90 -15.33 5.61
C LEU A 173 -20.45 -16.39 4.63
N PRO A 174 -21.56 -17.08 4.97
CA PRO A 174 -22.24 -17.98 4.04
C PRO A 174 -22.64 -17.23 2.77
N GLY A 175 -22.19 -17.69 1.61
CA GLY A 175 -22.53 -17.05 0.33
C GLY A 175 -21.91 -15.67 0.12
N LYS A 176 -20.76 -15.35 0.75
CA LYS A 176 -20.08 -14.03 0.66
C LYS A 176 -20.01 -13.44 -0.76
N ASN A 177 -19.78 -14.29 -1.76
CA ASN A 177 -19.67 -13.88 -3.16
C ASN A 177 -21.02 -13.40 -3.72
N PHE A 178 -22.11 -14.08 -3.37
CA PHE A 178 -23.46 -13.66 -3.76
C PHE A 178 -23.85 -12.35 -3.08
N LEU A 179 -23.43 -12.12 -1.83
CA LEU A 179 -23.65 -10.84 -1.16
C LEU A 179 -22.94 -9.69 -1.88
N ASN A 180 -21.67 -9.89 -2.25
CA ASN A 180 -20.89 -8.87 -2.96
C ASN A 180 -21.44 -8.58 -4.36
N ILE A 181 -21.69 -9.63 -5.16
CA ILE A 181 -22.26 -9.49 -6.51
C ILE A 181 -23.67 -8.91 -6.44
N GLY A 182 -24.48 -9.38 -5.48
CA GLY A 182 -25.82 -8.86 -5.24
C GLY A 182 -25.81 -7.37 -4.91
N ALA A 183 -24.88 -6.92 -4.06
CA ALA A 183 -24.73 -5.49 -3.75
C ALA A 183 -24.38 -4.66 -5.00
N LEU A 184 -23.54 -5.17 -5.90
CA LEU A 184 -23.22 -4.49 -7.17
C LEU A 184 -24.42 -4.42 -8.12
N VAL A 185 -25.21 -5.50 -8.21
CA VAL A 185 -26.44 -5.52 -9.01
C VAL A 185 -27.48 -4.54 -8.45
N VAL A 186 -27.67 -4.54 -7.13
CA VAL A 186 -28.56 -3.59 -6.45
C VAL A 186 -28.08 -2.16 -6.65
N PHE A 187 -26.78 -1.90 -6.54
CA PHE A 187 -26.20 -0.59 -6.86
C PHE A 187 -26.57 -0.15 -8.27
N ALA A 188 -26.31 -0.97 -9.29
CA ALA A 188 -26.61 -0.63 -10.68
C ALA A 188 -28.11 -0.36 -10.91
N ALA A 189 -28.99 -1.16 -10.32
CA ALA A 189 -30.44 -0.96 -10.41
C ALA A 189 -30.88 0.35 -9.73
N LEU A 190 -30.32 0.64 -8.54
CA LEU A 190 -30.62 1.88 -7.83
C LEU A 190 -30.06 3.10 -8.55
N THR A 191 -28.91 3.00 -9.23
CA THR A 191 -28.38 4.08 -10.08
C THR A 191 -29.36 4.42 -11.20
N VAL A 192 -29.83 3.41 -11.93
CA VAL A 192 -30.82 3.62 -13.00
C VAL A 192 -32.09 4.24 -12.45
N TRP A 193 -32.58 3.76 -11.31
CA TRP A 193 -33.76 4.34 -10.66
C TRP A 193 -33.53 5.80 -10.27
N PHE A 194 -32.41 6.10 -9.62
CA PHE A 194 -32.08 7.46 -9.18
C PHE A 194 -31.92 8.44 -10.34
N VAL A 195 -31.36 8.01 -11.48
CA VAL A 195 -31.24 8.84 -12.68
C VAL A 195 -32.60 9.17 -13.29
N ILE A 196 -33.55 8.24 -13.23
CA ILE A 196 -34.91 8.45 -13.74
C ILE A 196 -35.71 9.34 -12.78
N GLU A 197 -35.62 9.05 -11.49
CA GLU A 197 -36.40 9.69 -10.44
C GLU A 197 -35.56 9.85 -9.17
N PRO A 198 -34.83 10.97 -9.04
CA PRO A 198 -33.90 11.17 -7.94
C PRO A 198 -34.67 11.45 -6.65
N HIS A 199 -34.47 10.58 -5.66
CA HIS A 199 -35.07 10.70 -4.34
C HIS A 199 -34.01 10.57 -3.25
N LEU A 200 -34.12 11.36 -2.18
CA LEU A 200 -33.17 11.35 -1.07
C LEU A 200 -33.02 9.96 -0.44
N TRP A 201 -34.11 9.19 -0.34
CA TRP A 201 -34.07 7.86 0.26
C TRP A 201 -33.24 6.88 -0.57
N LEU A 202 -33.19 7.02 -1.90
CA LEU A 202 -32.33 6.21 -2.77
C LEU A 202 -30.86 6.50 -2.49
N LEU A 203 -30.50 7.77 -2.31
CA LEU A 203 -29.15 8.21 -1.94
C LEU A 203 -28.73 7.64 -0.57
N ILE A 204 -29.65 7.65 0.41
CA ILE A 204 -29.44 7.03 1.72
C ILE A 204 -29.17 5.53 1.58
N VAL A 205 -30.03 4.83 0.83
CA VAL A 205 -29.94 3.38 0.64
C VAL A 205 -28.61 2.99 -0.03
N VAL A 206 -28.19 3.68 -1.09
CA VAL A 206 -26.90 3.37 -1.72
C VAL A 206 -25.73 3.69 -0.82
N THR A 207 -25.80 4.77 -0.03
CA THR A 207 -24.74 5.11 0.93
C THR A 207 -24.58 3.98 1.94
N VAL A 208 -25.67 3.51 2.54
CA VAL A 208 -25.64 2.39 3.50
C VAL A 208 -25.16 1.10 2.85
N LEU A 209 -25.66 0.78 1.65
CA LEU A 209 -25.23 -0.39 0.88
C LEU A 209 -23.72 -0.37 0.62
N ALA A 210 -23.18 0.76 0.18
CA ALA A 210 -21.77 0.96 -0.12
C ALA A 210 -20.89 0.86 1.13
N LEU A 211 -21.33 1.42 2.26
CA LEU A 211 -20.65 1.30 3.56
C LEU A 211 -20.59 -0.17 4.02
N LEU A 212 -21.69 -0.91 3.88
CA LEU A 212 -21.73 -2.34 4.22
C LEU A 212 -20.87 -3.18 3.28
N LEU A 213 -20.90 -2.87 1.97
CA LEU A 213 -20.09 -3.55 0.98
C LEU A 213 -18.59 -3.32 1.21
N GLY A 214 -18.16 -2.08 1.43
CA GLY A 214 -16.75 -1.76 1.69
C GLY A 214 -16.23 -2.45 2.95
N TRP A 215 -17.04 -2.46 4.02
CA TRP A 215 -16.74 -3.24 5.22
C TRP A 215 -16.59 -4.74 4.91
N HIS A 216 -17.59 -5.35 4.27
CA HIS A 216 -17.63 -6.79 4.05
C HIS A 216 -16.52 -7.26 3.08
N LEU A 217 -16.28 -6.52 2.01
CA LEU A 217 -15.27 -6.83 1.00
C LEU A 217 -13.88 -6.92 1.62
N VAL A 218 -13.47 -5.92 2.40
CA VAL A 218 -12.15 -5.90 3.04
C VAL A 218 -12.09 -6.82 4.27
N ALA A 219 -13.19 -6.98 5.01
CA ALA A 219 -13.28 -7.94 6.11
C ALA A 219 -13.07 -9.39 5.64
N SER A 220 -13.46 -9.70 4.40
CA SER A 220 -13.33 -11.02 3.78
C SER A 220 -11.92 -11.35 3.26
N ILE A 221 -10.98 -10.39 3.29
CA ILE A 221 -9.61 -10.57 2.78
C ILE A 221 -8.64 -10.84 3.93
N GLY A 222 -7.67 -11.74 3.75
CA GLY A 222 -6.69 -12.10 4.79
C GLY A 222 -5.63 -11.01 5.03
N GLY A 223 -5.04 -11.01 6.22
CA GLY A 223 -4.06 -10.01 6.66
C GLY A 223 -2.82 -9.87 5.76
N GLY A 224 -2.33 -10.95 5.16
CA GLY A 224 -1.15 -10.88 4.27
C GLY A 224 -1.45 -10.30 2.88
N ASP A 225 -2.71 -10.27 2.47
CA ASP A 225 -3.15 -9.60 1.24
C ASP A 225 -3.48 -8.12 1.45
N MET A 226 -3.48 -7.65 2.70
CA MET A 226 -3.77 -6.25 3.02
C MET A 226 -2.91 -5.24 2.26
N PRO A 227 -1.61 -5.47 1.95
CA PRO A 227 -0.83 -4.53 1.16
C PRO A 227 -1.46 -4.27 -0.23
N VAL A 228 -1.96 -5.32 -0.90
CA VAL A 228 -2.67 -5.20 -2.17
C VAL A 228 -3.98 -4.44 -1.98
N VAL A 229 -4.71 -4.73 -0.89
CA VAL A 229 -5.96 -4.02 -0.57
C VAL A 229 -5.73 -2.54 -0.35
N VAL A 230 -4.65 -2.15 0.34
CA VAL A 230 -4.30 -0.72 0.54
C VAL A 230 -4.02 -0.06 -0.80
N SER A 231 -3.31 -0.72 -1.71
CA SER A 231 -3.06 -0.21 -3.06
C SER A 231 -4.34 -0.10 -3.90
N MET A 232 -5.25 -1.06 -3.79
CA MET A 232 -6.54 -1.02 -4.47
C MET A 232 -7.43 0.09 -3.92
N LEU A 233 -7.47 0.29 -2.60
CA LEU A 233 -8.20 1.39 -1.98
C LEU A 233 -7.60 2.76 -2.35
N ASN A 234 -6.29 2.83 -2.60
CA ASN A 234 -5.67 4.02 -3.21
C ASN A 234 -6.16 4.24 -4.65
N SER A 235 -6.41 3.18 -5.41
CA SER A 235 -7.04 3.32 -6.73
C SER A 235 -8.46 3.87 -6.60
N TYR A 236 -9.26 3.32 -5.69
CA TYR A 236 -10.64 3.75 -5.49
C TYR A 236 -10.74 5.20 -4.99
N SER A 237 -9.83 5.63 -4.12
CA SER A 237 -9.77 7.04 -3.69
C SER A 237 -9.47 7.98 -4.87
N GLY A 238 -8.60 7.58 -5.79
CA GLY A 238 -8.35 8.31 -7.04
C GLY A 238 -9.58 8.39 -7.93
N TRP A 239 -10.28 7.27 -8.16
CA TRP A 239 -11.53 7.28 -8.95
C TRP A 239 -12.66 8.05 -8.28
N ALA A 240 -12.74 8.05 -6.94
CA ALA A 240 -13.69 8.87 -6.18
C ALA A 240 -13.38 10.37 -6.34
N ALA A 241 -12.10 10.75 -6.34
CA ALA A 241 -11.69 12.11 -6.62
C ALA A 241 -12.00 12.52 -8.07
N ALA A 242 -11.78 11.64 -9.04
CA ALA A 242 -12.14 11.89 -10.44
C ALA A 242 -13.66 12.04 -10.62
N ALA A 243 -14.46 11.19 -9.98
CA ALA A 243 -15.92 11.30 -9.98
C ALA A 243 -16.40 12.62 -9.34
N SER A 244 -15.78 13.03 -8.23
CA SER A 244 -16.02 14.35 -7.62
C SER A 244 -15.60 15.49 -8.57
N GLY A 245 -14.56 15.28 -9.36
CA GLY A 245 -14.13 16.22 -10.39
C GLY A 245 -15.15 16.40 -11.50
N PHE A 246 -15.72 15.30 -12.02
CA PHE A 246 -16.83 15.38 -12.99
C PHE A 246 -18.04 16.10 -12.40
N LEU A 247 -18.46 15.70 -11.19
CA LEU A 247 -19.58 16.31 -10.47
C LEU A 247 -19.44 17.83 -10.29
N LEU A 248 -18.20 18.30 -10.08
CA LEU A 248 -17.91 19.71 -9.85
C LEU A 248 -17.42 20.45 -11.12
N GLY A 249 -17.35 19.79 -12.27
CA GLY A 249 -16.75 20.35 -13.49
C GLY A 249 -15.30 20.80 -13.30
N ASN A 250 -14.53 20.09 -12.47
CA ASN A 250 -13.18 20.47 -12.06
C ASN A 250 -12.10 19.58 -12.70
N ASP A 251 -11.45 20.11 -13.73
CA ASP A 251 -10.39 19.42 -14.48
C ASP A 251 -9.21 18.95 -13.62
N LEU A 252 -8.83 19.73 -12.59
CA LEU A 252 -7.74 19.36 -11.71
C LEU A 252 -8.06 18.06 -10.96
N LEU A 253 -9.27 17.95 -10.39
CA LEU A 253 -9.72 16.76 -9.69
C LEU A 253 -9.84 15.55 -10.63
N ILE A 254 -10.31 15.77 -11.87
CA ILE A 254 -10.37 14.72 -12.89
C ILE A 254 -8.97 14.20 -13.22
N ILE A 255 -8.03 15.08 -13.53
CA ILE A 255 -6.67 14.70 -13.92
C ILE A 255 -5.93 14.03 -12.75
N THR A 256 -5.95 14.64 -11.57
CA THR A 256 -5.27 14.09 -10.39
C THR A 256 -5.92 12.80 -9.91
N GLY A 257 -7.24 12.72 -9.91
CA GLY A 257 -7.98 11.50 -9.57
C GLY A 257 -7.67 10.34 -10.51
N ALA A 258 -7.67 10.58 -11.83
CA ALA A 258 -7.32 9.56 -12.82
C ALA A 258 -5.86 9.11 -12.71
N LEU A 259 -4.94 10.03 -12.41
CA LEU A 259 -3.52 9.74 -12.20
C LEU A 259 -3.30 8.83 -10.97
N VAL A 260 -3.94 9.16 -9.84
CA VAL A 260 -3.87 8.36 -8.61
C VAL A 260 -4.58 7.02 -8.80
N GLY A 261 -5.77 7.03 -9.43
CA GLY A 261 -6.59 5.87 -9.70
C GLY A 261 -5.87 4.82 -10.54
N SER A 262 -5.28 5.25 -11.66
CA SER A 262 -4.50 4.38 -12.55
C SER A 262 -3.22 3.86 -11.91
N SER A 263 -2.48 4.71 -11.18
CA SER A 263 -1.27 4.32 -10.45
C SER A 263 -1.57 3.25 -9.39
N GLY A 264 -2.62 3.43 -8.58
CA GLY A 264 -3.04 2.45 -7.59
C GLY A 264 -3.44 1.10 -8.20
N ALA A 265 -4.18 1.12 -9.33
CA ALA A 265 -4.57 -0.09 -10.03
C ALA A 265 -3.37 -0.85 -10.60
N TYR A 266 -2.43 -0.13 -11.22
CA TYR A 266 -1.21 -0.72 -11.78
C TYR A 266 -0.30 -1.29 -10.70
N LEU A 267 -0.10 -0.58 -9.59
CA LEU A 267 0.67 -1.07 -8.44
C LEU A 267 0.04 -2.35 -7.87
N SER A 268 -1.29 -2.36 -7.69
CA SER A 268 -2.01 -3.55 -7.22
C SER A 268 -1.79 -4.76 -8.15
N TYR A 269 -1.80 -4.53 -9.47
CA TYR A 269 -1.53 -5.57 -10.45
C TYR A 269 -0.10 -6.13 -10.35
N ILE A 270 0.92 -5.27 -10.25
CA ILE A 270 2.31 -5.71 -10.10
C ILE A 270 2.49 -6.50 -8.80
N MET A 271 1.90 -6.05 -7.69
CA MET A 271 1.96 -6.77 -6.43
C MET A 271 1.34 -8.16 -6.53
N CYS A 272 0.15 -8.28 -7.14
CA CYS A 272 -0.49 -9.57 -7.39
C CYS A 272 0.39 -10.49 -8.25
N LYS A 273 1.00 -9.95 -9.31
CA LYS A 273 1.93 -10.69 -10.17
C LYS A 273 3.17 -11.17 -9.39
N ALA A 274 3.75 -10.32 -8.54
CA ALA A 274 4.89 -10.67 -7.70
C ALA A 274 4.55 -11.73 -6.64
N MET A 275 3.28 -11.85 -6.24
CA MET A 275 2.79 -12.92 -5.35
C MET A 275 2.32 -14.18 -6.11
N ASN A 276 2.43 -14.20 -7.44
CA ASN A 276 1.80 -15.18 -8.34
C ASN A 276 0.31 -15.46 -8.00
N ARG A 277 -0.44 -14.40 -7.72
CA ARG A 277 -1.88 -14.47 -7.44
C ARG A 277 -2.66 -13.67 -8.46
N SER A 278 -3.83 -14.19 -8.84
CA SER A 278 -4.76 -13.46 -9.71
C SER A 278 -5.29 -12.22 -9.00
N PHE A 279 -5.25 -11.07 -9.68
CA PHE A 279 -5.84 -9.83 -9.19
C PHE A 279 -7.32 -9.99 -8.83
N ILE A 280 -8.08 -10.73 -9.64
CA ILE A 280 -9.50 -11.01 -9.38
C ILE A 280 -9.67 -11.90 -8.13
N SER A 281 -8.78 -12.89 -7.93
CA SER A 281 -8.81 -13.75 -6.74
C SER A 281 -8.65 -12.95 -5.45
N VAL A 282 -7.72 -12.00 -5.42
CA VAL A 282 -7.46 -11.16 -4.24
C VAL A 282 -8.67 -10.27 -3.93
N ILE A 283 -9.28 -9.64 -4.95
CA ILE A 283 -10.46 -8.78 -4.79
C ILE A 283 -11.70 -9.57 -4.34
N ALA A 284 -11.89 -10.77 -4.88
CA ALA A 284 -13.00 -11.64 -4.51
C ALA A 284 -12.84 -12.32 -3.14
N GLY A 285 -11.76 -12.01 -2.40
CA GLY A 285 -11.51 -12.58 -1.08
C GLY A 285 -11.06 -14.04 -1.12
N GLY A 286 -10.17 -14.39 -2.05
CA GLY A 286 -9.52 -15.71 -2.12
C GLY A 286 -10.20 -16.71 -3.05
N PHE A 287 -10.60 -16.28 -4.25
CA PHE A 287 -11.04 -17.23 -5.29
C PHE A 287 -9.82 -17.95 -5.89
N GLY A 288 -9.49 -19.13 -5.34
CA GLY A 288 -8.27 -19.88 -5.66
C GLY A 288 -7.09 -19.27 -4.92
N ILE A 289 -6.40 -19.95 -4.01
CA ILE A 289 -6.13 -21.37 -3.83
C ILE A 289 -6.51 -21.66 -2.37
N GLU A 290 -7.44 -22.58 -2.12
CA GLU A 290 -7.46 -23.21 -0.79
C GLU A 290 -6.09 -23.85 -0.65
N ALA A 291 -5.28 -23.39 0.30
CA ALA A 291 -4.12 -24.15 0.70
C ALA A 291 -4.68 -25.52 1.08
N GLY A 292 -4.40 -26.52 0.23
CA GLY A 292 -4.65 -27.90 0.58
C GLY A 292 -4.05 -28.15 1.96
N PRO A 293 -4.60 -29.08 2.75
CA PRO A 293 -3.97 -29.44 4.02
C PRO A 293 -2.48 -29.64 3.76
N ALA A 294 -1.65 -28.93 4.51
CA ALA A 294 -0.20 -29.06 4.39
C ALA A 294 0.08 -30.56 4.48
N GLU A 295 0.57 -31.16 3.39
CA GLU A 295 1.07 -32.52 3.49
C GLU A 295 2.16 -32.47 4.55
N ASP A 296 2.01 -33.32 5.56
CA ASP A 296 2.96 -33.50 6.66
C ASP A 296 4.19 -34.20 6.10
N LYS A 297 4.89 -33.48 5.23
CA LYS A 297 6.05 -33.95 4.48
C LYS A 297 7.24 -33.77 5.40
N ASP A 298 7.80 -34.90 5.83
CA ASP A 298 9.01 -34.89 6.65
C ASP A 298 10.19 -34.42 5.78
N TYR A 299 10.69 -33.22 6.09
CA TYR A 299 11.84 -32.62 5.42
C TYR A 299 13.17 -32.99 6.10
N GLY A 300 13.15 -33.77 7.19
CA GLY A 300 14.31 -34.13 7.99
C GLY A 300 14.58 -33.16 9.14
N GLU A 301 15.78 -33.25 9.71
CA GLU A 301 16.23 -32.40 10.81
C GLU A 301 16.85 -31.09 10.30
N HIS A 302 16.56 -29.98 10.99
CA HIS A 302 17.21 -28.69 10.71
C HIS A 302 18.57 -28.61 11.42
N ARG A 303 19.48 -27.82 10.88
CA ARG A 303 20.78 -27.52 11.50
C ARG A 303 20.70 -26.19 12.23
N GLU A 304 21.36 -26.06 13.37
CA GLU A 304 21.37 -24.83 14.17
C GLU A 304 22.77 -24.23 14.24
N ILE A 305 22.85 -22.90 14.28
CA ILE A 305 24.09 -22.14 14.48
C ILE A 305 23.87 -21.10 15.59
N ASN A 306 24.90 -20.84 16.38
CA ASN A 306 24.91 -19.75 17.36
C ASN A 306 25.47 -18.45 16.76
N ALA A 307 25.41 -17.36 17.52
CA ALA A 307 25.87 -16.06 17.04
C ALA A 307 27.39 -16.04 16.79
N GLU A 308 28.17 -16.76 17.59
CA GLU A 308 29.61 -16.87 17.48
C GLU A 308 30.01 -17.59 16.18
N GLY A 309 29.39 -18.72 15.86
CA GLY A 309 29.64 -19.45 14.61
C GLY A 309 29.20 -18.65 13.39
N ALA A 310 28.08 -17.92 13.48
CA ALA A 310 27.65 -17.02 12.42
C ALA A 310 28.66 -15.87 12.21
N ALA A 311 29.22 -15.31 13.29
CA ALA A 311 30.23 -14.28 13.21
C ALA A 311 31.55 -14.80 12.60
N GLU A 312 31.96 -16.03 12.91
CA GLU A 312 33.12 -16.69 12.33
C GLU A 312 32.96 -16.92 10.82
N LEU A 313 31.81 -17.44 10.38
CA LEU A 313 31.50 -17.57 8.95
C LEU A 313 31.53 -16.22 8.23
N LEU A 314 30.94 -15.19 8.84
CA LEU A 314 30.92 -13.84 8.26
C LEU A 314 32.30 -13.18 8.24
N ALA A 315 33.21 -13.53 9.16
CA ALA A 315 34.56 -13.00 9.19
C ALA A 315 35.45 -13.55 8.05
N HIS A 316 35.11 -14.73 7.52
CA HIS A 316 35.82 -15.40 6.44
C HIS A 316 35.10 -15.31 5.07
N ALA A 317 33.96 -14.64 5.00
CA ALA A 317 33.20 -14.49 3.77
C ALA A 317 33.79 -13.40 2.86
N ASP A 318 33.87 -13.68 1.56
CA ASP A 318 34.26 -12.68 0.56
C ASP A 318 33.03 -11.85 0.10
N SER A 319 31.86 -12.49 0.07
CA SER A 319 30.60 -11.88 -0.36
C SER A 319 29.44 -12.29 0.56
N VAL A 320 28.60 -11.30 0.90
CA VAL A 320 27.43 -11.47 1.77
C VAL A 320 26.21 -10.84 1.13
N ILE A 321 25.12 -11.59 1.01
CA ILE A 321 23.81 -11.05 0.63
C ILE A 321 22.87 -11.11 1.83
N ILE A 322 22.22 -9.99 2.14
CA ILE A 322 21.22 -9.90 3.20
C ILE A 322 19.83 -9.84 2.56
N THR A 323 18.97 -10.78 2.93
CA THR A 323 17.57 -10.86 2.43
C THR A 323 16.60 -10.56 3.58
N PRO A 324 16.19 -9.29 3.76
CA PRO A 324 15.33 -8.89 4.85
C PRO A 324 13.86 -9.26 4.59
N GLY A 325 13.16 -9.63 5.66
CA GLY A 325 11.72 -9.84 5.66
C GLY A 325 11.00 -9.09 6.77
N TYR A 326 9.69 -9.32 6.88
CA TYR A 326 8.86 -8.63 7.87
C TYR A 326 9.30 -8.87 9.32
N GLY A 327 9.92 -10.02 9.63
CA GLY A 327 10.46 -10.29 10.95
C GLY A 327 11.56 -9.31 11.38
N MET A 328 12.36 -8.79 10.45
CA MET A 328 13.35 -7.74 10.72
C MET A 328 12.67 -6.45 11.19
N ALA A 329 11.58 -6.06 10.53
CA ALA A 329 10.80 -4.87 10.86
C ALA A 329 10.13 -4.97 12.23
N VAL A 330 9.55 -6.13 12.54
CA VAL A 330 8.90 -6.39 13.85
C VAL A 330 9.92 -6.33 14.99
N ALA A 331 11.12 -6.87 14.77
CA ALA A 331 12.20 -6.86 15.77
C ALA A 331 12.92 -5.51 15.88
N GLN A 332 12.66 -4.55 14.97
CA GLN A 332 13.43 -3.31 14.86
C GLN A 332 14.95 -3.57 14.66
N ALA A 333 15.30 -4.58 13.87
CA ALA A 333 16.67 -5.03 13.68
C ALA A 333 17.45 -4.23 12.61
N GLN A 334 16.79 -3.34 11.85
CA GLN A 334 17.38 -2.62 10.71
C GLN A 334 18.65 -1.84 11.07
N TYR A 335 18.72 -1.24 12.27
CA TYR A 335 19.91 -0.51 12.72
C TYR A 335 21.10 -1.44 13.00
N GLY A 336 20.85 -2.60 13.60
CA GLY A 336 21.89 -3.61 13.82
C GLY A 336 22.39 -4.17 12.49
N VAL A 337 21.48 -4.42 11.54
CA VAL A 337 21.83 -4.91 10.20
C VAL A 337 22.66 -3.86 9.44
N ALA A 338 22.35 -2.58 9.57
CA ALA A 338 23.15 -1.50 8.99
C ALA A 338 24.55 -1.43 9.61
N ASP A 339 24.68 -1.60 10.93
CA ASP A 339 25.99 -1.61 11.60
C ASP A 339 26.81 -2.85 11.21
N LEU A 340 26.16 -4.02 11.08
CA LEU A 340 26.79 -5.25 10.62
C LEU A 340 27.31 -5.09 9.19
N THR A 341 26.49 -4.52 8.32
CA THR A 341 26.87 -4.20 6.93
C THR A 341 28.10 -3.30 6.90
N ARG A 342 28.11 -2.23 7.70
CA ARG A 342 29.25 -1.31 7.80
C ARG A 342 30.52 -2.03 8.25
N LYS A 343 30.47 -2.80 9.34
CA LYS A 343 31.63 -3.53 9.88
C LYS A 343 32.18 -4.58 8.91
N LEU A 344 31.32 -5.25 8.15
CA LEU A 344 31.73 -6.21 7.12
C LEU A 344 32.38 -5.50 5.93
N ARG A 345 31.79 -4.40 5.44
CA ARG A 345 32.38 -3.59 4.37
C ARG A 345 33.72 -2.97 4.76
N GLU A 346 33.91 -2.59 6.02
CA GLU A 346 35.20 -2.11 6.56
C GLU A 346 36.31 -3.18 6.48
N ARG A 347 35.96 -4.46 6.37
CA ARG A 347 36.91 -5.57 6.14
C ARG A 347 37.13 -5.87 4.67
N GLY A 348 36.46 -5.17 3.76
CA GLY A 348 36.51 -5.46 2.32
C GLY A 348 35.51 -6.52 1.85
N VAL A 349 34.60 -6.99 2.69
CA VAL A 349 33.53 -7.93 2.28
C VAL A 349 32.54 -7.22 1.36
N ASN A 350 32.18 -7.85 0.24
CA ASN A 350 31.15 -7.33 -0.66
C ASN A 350 29.75 -7.62 -0.09
N VAL A 351 29.17 -6.63 0.61
CA VAL A 351 27.83 -6.75 1.22
C VAL A 351 26.76 -6.07 0.38
N ARG A 352 25.73 -6.83 0.02
CA ARG A 352 24.57 -6.36 -0.77
C ARG A 352 23.26 -6.81 -0.13
N PHE A 353 22.16 -6.14 -0.47
CA PHE A 353 20.82 -6.50 -0.03
C PHE A 353 20.00 -6.97 -1.21
N GLY A 354 19.31 -8.10 -1.05
CA GLY A 354 18.34 -8.60 -2.01
C GLY A 354 16.92 -8.39 -1.50
N ILE A 355 16.18 -7.49 -2.15
CA ILE A 355 14.82 -7.11 -1.74
C ILE A 355 13.80 -7.84 -2.61
N HIS A 356 12.96 -8.63 -1.95
CA HIS A 356 11.80 -9.22 -2.61
C HIS A 356 10.68 -8.16 -2.75
N PRO A 357 9.99 -8.03 -3.91
CA PRO A 357 9.02 -6.96 -4.15
C PRO A 357 7.85 -6.90 -3.15
N VAL A 358 7.51 -8.03 -2.53
CA VAL A 358 6.41 -8.17 -1.55
C VAL A 358 6.92 -8.43 -0.12
N ALA A 359 8.21 -8.18 0.16
CA ALA A 359 8.74 -8.27 1.51
C ALA A 359 8.13 -7.16 2.41
N GLY A 360 7.49 -7.58 3.50
CA GLY A 360 6.90 -6.66 4.49
C GLY A 360 5.39 -6.57 4.42
N ARG A 361 4.85 -5.37 4.72
CA ARG A 361 3.40 -5.08 4.75
C ARG A 361 2.97 -3.94 3.82
N LEU A 362 3.86 -3.46 2.97
CA LEU A 362 3.63 -2.38 2.01
C LEU A 362 4.68 -2.50 0.90
N PRO A 363 4.38 -2.13 -0.36
CA PRO A 363 5.40 -2.01 -1.40
C PRO A 363 6.57 -1.15 -0.95
N GLY A 364 7.79 -1.65 -1.11
CA GLY A 364 9.01 -0.94 -0.72
C GLY A 364 9.24 -0.80 0.79
N HIS A 365 8.49 -1.53 1.64
CA HIS A 365 8.63 -1.43 3.10
C HIS A 365 10.08 -1.65 3.54
N MET A 366 10.77 -2.66 2.99
CA MET A 366 12.17 -2.93 3.35
C MET A 366 13.11 -1.79 2.92
N ASN A 367 12.95 -1.25 1.70
CA ASN A 367 13.76 -0.14 1.19
C ASN A 367 13.66 1.07 2.12
N VAL A 368 12.44 1.38 2.60
CA VAL A 368 12.19 2.49 3.52
C VAL A 368 12.88 2.28 4.87
N LEU A 369 12.81 1.10 5.46
CA LEU A 369 13.46 0.80 6.74
C LEU A 369 14.99 0.80 6.63
N LEU A 370 15.53 0.30 5.53
CA LEU A 370 16.97 0.33 5.27
C LEU A 370 17.46 1.77 5.05
N ALA A 371 16.68 2.60 4.36
CA ALA A 371 16.96 4.02 4.20
C ALA A 371 16.93 4.77 5.54
N GLU A 372 15.97 4.46 6.41
CA GLU A 372 15.92 4.99 7.78
C GLU A 372 17.16 4.61 8.59
N ALA A 373 17.63 3.38 8.44
CA ALA A 373 18.88 2.89 9.03
C ALA A 373 20.15 3.41 8.31
N LYS A 374 19.98 4.27 7.29
CA LYS A 374 21.06 4.89 6.49
C LYS A 374 21.92 3.88 5.71
N VAL A 375 21.33 2.76 5.30
CA VAL A 375 21.97 1.85 4.35
C VAL A 375 22.08 2.55 2.99
N PRO A 376 23.28 2.58 2.37
CA PRO A 376 23.46 3.16 1.05
C PRO A 376 22.60 2.47 -0.02
N TYR A 377 21.94 3.24 -0.90
CA TYR A 377 21.02 2.69 -1.90
C TYR A 377 21.72 1.87 -3.00
N ASP A 378 22.99 2.14 -3.28
CA ASP A 378 23.80 1.44 -4.28
C ASP A 378 24.02 -0.05 -3.97
N ILE A 379 23.84 -0.45 -2.71
CA ILE A 379 23.95 -1.84 -2.27
C ILE A 379 22.59 -2.49 -2.00
N VAL A 380 21.49 -1.81 -2.30
CA VAL A 380 20.13 -2.32 -2.14
C VAL A 380 19.57 -2.62 -3.52
N LEU A 381 19.51 -3.91 -3.85
CA LEU A 381 19.13 -4.41 -5.16
C LEU A 381 17.76 -5.08 -5.11
N GLU A 382 17.00 -4.91 -6.17
CA GLU A 382 15.74 -5.63 -6.37
C GLU A 382 16.02 -7.09 -6.75
N MET A 383 15.05 -7.97 -6.52
CA MET A 383 15.19 -9.42 -6.76
C MET A 383 15.69 -9.76 -8.18
N ASP A 384 15.19 -9.08 -9.21
CA ASP A 384 15.59 -9.32 -10.61
C ASP A 384 17.04 -8.89 -10.89
N GLU A 385 17.62 -8.02 -10.06
CA GLU A 385 18.99 -7.51 -10.21
C GLU A 385 20.01 -8.39 -9.49
N ILE A 386 19.59 -9.14 -8.47
CA ILE A 386 20.50 -9.88 -7.57
C ILE A 386 20.38 -11.40 -7.65
N ASN A 387 19.32 -11.95 -8.26
CA ASN A 387 19.07 -13.40 -8.24
C ASN A 387 20.19 -14.22 -8.92
N ASP A 388 20.78 -13.70 -9.99
CA ASP A 388 21.87 -14.36 -10.71
C ASP A 388 23.20 -14.39 -9.92
N ASP A 389 23.29 -13.63 -8.82
CA ASP A 389 24.51 -13.51 -8.01
C ASP A 389 24.58 -14.49 -6.83
N PHE A 390 23.51 -15.24 -6.53
CA PHE A 390 23.47 -16.16 -5.39
C PHE A 390 24.48 -17.32 -5.54
N ASP A 391 24.70 -17.82 -6.76
CA ASP A 391 25.65 -18.91 -7.03
C ASP A 391 27.11 -18.54 -6.68
N GLY A 392 27.44 -17.23 -6.67
CA GLY A 392 28.77 -16.71 -6.32
C GLY A 392 28.85 -16.08 -4.93
N THR A 393 27.88 -16.35 -4.05
CA THR A 393 27.77 -15.73 -2.73
C THR A 393 28.20 -16.67 -1.61
N SER A 394 29.15 -16.22 -0.77
CA SER A 394 29.67 -17.04 0.34
C SER A 394 28.65 -17.24 1.46
N VAL A 395 27.97 -16.17 1.89
CA VAL A 395 26.98 -16.25 2.98
C VAL A 395 25.74 -15.43 2.66
N VAL A 396 24.56 -16.03 2.82
CA VAL A 396 23.28 -15.34 2.77
C VAL A 396 22.66 -15.25 4.15
N LEU A 397 22.33 -14.03 4.59
CA LEU A 397 21.59 -13.79 5.83
C LEU A 397 20.11 -13.57 5.52
N VAL A 398 19.27 -14.54 5.83
CA VAL A 398 17.81 -14.47 5.69
C VAL A 398 17.21 -13.94 6.99
N ILE A 399 16.87 -12.66 7.05
CA ILE A 399 16.49 -12.00 8.30
C ILE A 399 14.98 -11.81 8.38
N GLY A 400 14.28 -12.76 9.02
CA GLY A 400 12.85 -12.67 9.24
C GLY A 400 12.00 -12.76 7.97
N ALA A 401 12.54 -13.37 6.92
CA ALA A 401 11.83 -13.77 5.71
C ALA A 401 11.46 -15.27 5.76
N ASN A 402 10.40 -15.66 5.06
CA ASN A 402 10.00 -17.06 4.97
C ASN A 402 9.51 -17.39 3.56
N ASP A 403 8.33 -16.89 3.18
CA ASP A 403 7.70 -17.27 1.90
C ASP A 403 8.51 -16.76 0.70
N THR A 404 9.14 -15.58 0.81
CA THR A 404 9.94 -14.93 -0.25
C THR A 404 11.28 -15.62 -0.55
N VAL A 405 11.64 -16.63 0.23
CA VAL A 405 12.86 -17.45 0.08
C VAL A 405 12.52 -18.94 0.06
N ASN A 406 11.26 -19.30 -0.17
CA ASN A 406 10.79 -20.67 -0.05
C ASN A 406 10.97 -21.44 -1.39
N PRO A 407 11.82 -22.49 -1.44
CA PRO A 407 12.06 -23.25 -2.67
C PRO A 407 10.82 -23.97 -3.20
N ALA A 408 9.82 -24.24 -2.35
CA ALA A 408 8.57 -24.87 -2.77
C ALA A 408 7.82 -24.03 -3.83
N ALA A 409 8.08 -22.72 -3.92
CA ALA A 409 7.54 -21.90 -4.99
C ALA A 409 8.07 -22.29 -6.38
N ALA A 410 9.32 -22.77 -6.48
CA ALA A 410 9.94 -23.16 -7.73
C ALA A 410 9.92 -24.69 -7.97
N GLU A 411 10.05 -25.48 -6.91
CA GLU A 411 10.32 -26.91 -6.98
C GLU A 411 9.07 -27.79 -6.78
N ASP A 412 8.00 -27.25 -6.18
CA ASP A 412 6.79 -28.01 -5.86
C ASP A 412 5.54 -27.43 -6.56
N PRO A 413 5.10 -28.04 -7.67
CA PRO A 413 3.87 -27.62 -8.37
C PRO A 413 2.59 -27.72 -7.54
N GLY A 414 2.59 -28.52 -6.46
CA GLY A 414 1.45 -28.67 -5.55
C GLY A 414 1.40 -27.61 -4.44
N SER A 415 2.45 -26.80 -4.31
CA SER A 415 2.55 -25.78 -3.28
C SER A 415 1.53 -24.65 -3.52
N PRO A 416 0.87 -24.13 -2.46
CA PRO A 416 0.04 -22.92 -2.53
C PRO A 416 0.76 -21.67 -3.08
N ILE A 417 2.09 -21.66 -3.06
CA ILE A 417 2.95 -20.59 -3.58
C ILE A 417 3.69 -20.98 -4.86
N ALA A 418 3.33 -22.10 -5.49
CA ALA A 418 3.94 -22.55 -6.74
C ALA A 418 3.88 -21.45 -7.81
N GLY A 419 5.01 -21.19 -8.48
CA GLY A 419 5.19 -20.15 -9.50
C GLY A 419 5.43 -18.74 -8.97
N MET A 420 5.42 -18.52 -7.64
CA MET A 420 5.87 -17.25 -7.06
C MET A 420 7.36 -17.05 -7.32
N PRO A 421 7.78 -15.94 -7.96
CA PRO A 421 9.19 -15.56 -7.99
C PRO A 421 9.71 -15.46 -6.56
N VAL A 422 10.88 -16.00 -6.27
CA VAL A 422 11.50 -15.97 -4.95
C VAL A 422 12.98 -15.67 -5.08
N LEU A 423 13.59 -15.20 -3.99
CA LEU A 423 15.04 -15.08 -3.90
C LEU A 423 15.62 -16.49 -3.77
N THR A 424 16.45 -16.90 -4.73
CA THR A 424 17.04 -18.25 -4.80
C THR A 424 18.22 -18.41 -3.86
N VAL A 425 18.03 -18.03 -2.59
CA VAL A 425 19.07 -17.95 -1.55
C VAL A 425 19.78 -19.28 -1.31
N TRP A 426 19.12 -20.40 -1.62
CA TRP A 426 19.63 -21.74 -1.45
C TRP A 426 20.78 -22.10 -2.40
N ASN A 427 21.06 -21.27 -3.40
CA ASN A 427 22.18 -21.45 -4.31
C ASN A 427 23.52 -20.97 -3.74
N ALA A 428 23.51 -20.19 -2.65
CA ALA A 428 24.72 -19.73 -1.98
C ALA A 428 25.45 -20.84 -1.22
N ASP A 429 26.73 -20.62 -0.91
CA ASP A 429 27.56 -21.61 -0.19
C ASP A 429 27.01 -21.89 1.22
N HIS A 430 26.60 -20.83 1.93
CA HIS A 430 26.00 -20.91 3.25
C HIS A 430 24.78 -19.99 3.40
N VAL A 431 23.72 -20.48 4.04
CA VAL A 431 22.51 -19.72 4.33
C VAL A 431 22.26 -19.73 5.84
N ILE A 432 22.10 -18.56 6.44
CA ILE A 432 21.76 -18.40 7.86
C ILE A 432 20.38 -17.77 7.96
N VAL A 433 19.44 -18.49 8.58
CA VAL A 433 18.04 -18.04 8.71
C VAL A 433 17.75 -17.58 10.14
N PHE A 434 17.36 -16.32 10.29
CA PHE A 434 17.01 -15.71 11.56
C PHE A 434 15.50 -15.87 11.82
N LYS A 435 15.14 -16.60 12.87
CA LYS A 435 13.74 -16.84 13.22
C LYS A 435 13.55 -17.12 14.70
N ARG A 436 12.37 -16.84 15.25
CA ARG A 436 12.05 -17.14 16.66
C ARG A 436 11.68 -18.61 16.90
N SER A 437 11.10 -19.28 15.91
CA SER A 437 10.64 -20.67 15.97
C SER A 437 10.42 -21.22 14.56
N MET A 438 10.09 -22.51 14.44
CA MET A 438 9.80 -23.15 13.14
C MET A 438 8.42 -22.82 12.55
N ALA A 439 7.63 -21.92 13.18
CA ALA A 439 6.29 -21.56 12.73
C ALA A 439 6.23 -21.12 11.26
N SER A 440 5.21 -21.52 10.51
CA SER A 440 5.04 -21.19 9.10
C SER A 440 4.95 -19.68 8.83
N GLY A 441 5.15 -19.31 7.56
CA GLY A 441 5.00 -17.93 7.08
C GLY A 441 3.54 -17.55 6.90
N TYR A 442 3.29 -16.56 6.06
CA TYR A 442 1.93 -16.13 5.75
C TYR A 442 1.16 -17.21 4.98
N ALA A 443 1.83 -17.86 4.02
CA ALA A 443 1.23 -18.90 3.20
C ALA A 443 0.85 -20.17 4.00
N GLY A 444 1.23 -20.27 5.28
CA GLY A 444 0.88 -21.42 6.11
C GLY A 444 1.62 -22.70 5.74
N VAL A 445 2.61 -22.61 4.84
CA VAL A 445 3.42 -23.75 4.38
C VAL A 445 4.74 -23.82 5.13
N GLN A 446 5.23 -25.04 5.33
CA GLN A 446 6.59 -25.29 5.78
C GLN A 446 7.56 -24.91 4.66
N ASN A 447 8.77 -24.49 5.03
CA ASN A 447 9.77 -24.05 4.07
C ASN A 447 10.90 -25.10 3.99
N PRO A 448 11.05 -25.79 2.84
CA PRO A 448 12.12 -26.78 2.63
C PRO A 448 13.53 -26.20 2.80
N LEU A 449 13.71 -24.88 2.62
CA LEU A 449 15.01 -24.21 2.82
C LEU A 449 15.63 -24.56 4.16
N PHE A 450 14.82 -24.61 5.23
CA PHE A 450 15.31 -24.78 6.60
C PHE A 450 15.97 -26.14 6.87
N PHE A 451 15.82 -27.08 5.94
CA PHE A 451 16.30 -28.45 6.02
C PHE A 451 17.42 -28.75 5.02
N ARG A 452 17.83 -27.76 4.20
CA ARG A 452 18.92 -27.94 3.24
C ARG A 452 20.27 -28.01 3.95
N GLU A 453 21.21 -28.74 3.36
CA GLU A 453 22.52 -28.98 3.96
C GLU A 453 23.34 -27.69 4.17
N ASN A 454 23.23 -26.73 3.25
CA ASN A 454 23.90 -25.44 3.34
C ASN A 454 23.17 -24.43 4.25
N THR A 455 22.02 -24.79 4.82
CA THR A 455 21.20 -23.89 5.64
C THR A 455 21.32 -24.18 7.12
N GLN A 456 21.47 -23.11 7.91
CA GLN A 456 21.57 -23.17 9.36
C GLN A 456 20.60 -22.16 10.00
N MET A 457 19.90 -22.61 11.03
CA MET A 457 18.90 -21.83 11.76
C MET A 457 19.56 -21.10 12.93
N LEU A 458 19.39 -19.78 12.99
CA LEU A 458 19.80 -18.94 14.11
C LEU A 458 18.55 -18.49 14.88
N PHE A 459 18.25 -19.21 15.96
CA PHE A 459 17.03 -18.98 16.73
C PHE A 459 17.13 -17.78 17.67
N GLY A 460 16.08 -16.95 17.70
CA GLY A 460 15.96 -15.83 18.63
C GLY A 460 15.23 -14.63 18.02
N ASP A 461 15.12 -13.55 18.79
CA ASP A 461 14.73 -12.25 18.23
C ASP A 461 15.81 -11.74 17.27
N ALA A 462 15.41 -11.23 16.10
CA ALA A 462 16.35 -10.86 15.05
C ALA A 462 17.29 -9.72 15.49
N ARG A 463 16.81 -8.78 16.32
CA ARG A 463 17.64 -7.67 16.81
C ARG A 463 18.70 -8.20 17.76
N ASP A 464 18.32 -9.07 18.68
CA ASP A 464 19.25 -9.65 19.64
C ASP A 464 20.32 -10.50 18.94
N ARG A 465 19.91 -11.37 17.99
CA ARG A 465 20.84 -12.20 17.24
C ARG A 465 21.84 -11.38 16.42
N VAL A 466 21.39 -10.29 15.78
CA VAL A 466 22.30 -9.40 15.04
C VAL A 466 23.27 -8.69 15.98
N ASN A 467 22.83 -8.26 17.17
CA ASN A 467 23.70 -7.65 18.17
C ASN A 467 24.73 -8.63 18.73
N ASP A 468 24.34 -9.89 18.96
CA ASP A 468 25.26 -10.93 19.42
C ASP A 468 26.34 -11.22 18.35
N ILE A 469 25.96 -11.30 17.08
CA ILE A 469 26.92 -11.41 15.97
C ILE A 469 27.87 -10.21 15.94
N LEU A 470 27.32 -8.99 16.08
CA LEU A 470 28.13 -7.76 16.11
C LEU A 470 29.14 -7.72 17.26
N ALA A 471 28.83 -8.36 18.38
CA ALA A 471 29.70 -8.47 19.55
C ALA A 471 30.75 -9.59 19.37
N ALA A 472 30.39 -10.68 18.70
CA ALA A 472 31.28 -11.81 18.45
C ALA A 472 32.18 -11.62 17.21
N LEU A 473 31.84 -10.69 16.31
CA LEU A 473 32.65 -10.39 15.14
C LEU A 473 34.05 -9.96 15.62
N PRO A 474 35.14 -10.63 15.17
CA PRO A 474 36.51 -10.33 15.60
C PRO A 474 36.87 -8.85 15.40
N VAL A 475 37.98 -8.32 15.88
CA VAL A 475 38.41 -6.97 15.44
C VAL A 475 38.99 -7.09 14.02
N ALA A 476 38.71 -6.14 13.12
CA ALA A 476 39.33 -6.14 11.81
C ALA A 476 40.85 -5.97 11.98
N GLU A 477 41.65 -6.96 11.57
CA GLU A 477 43.10 -6.78 11.51
C GLU A 477 43.39 -5.82 10.34
N HIS A 478 43.83 -4.60 10.67
CA HIS A 478 44.36 -3.68 9.67
C HIS A 478 45.67 -4.28 9.14
N VAL A 479 45.62 -4.87 7.96
CA VAL A 479 46.82 -5.21 7.17
C VAL A 479 47.25 -4.00 6.35
#